data_AF-A0A960EJA8-F1
#
_entry.id   AF-A0A960EJA8-F1
#
_cell.length_a   1.000
_cell.length_b   1.000
_cell.length_c   1.000
_cell.angle_alpha   90.00
_cell.angle_beta   90.00
_cell.angle_gamma   90.00
#
_symmetry.space_group_name_H-M   'P 1'
#
loop_
_entity.id
_entity.type
_entity.pdbx_description
1 polymer ?
#
loop_
_entity_poly.entity_id
_entity_poly.type
_entity_poly.pdbx_seq_one_letter_code
_entity_poly.pdbx_strand_id
1 'polypeptide(L)'
;MTGPTDKPAAEVDVTVELVQALLAEQQPDLADLAIVPLASGWDNALLRVGDDLIARLPRREVAVALVAHEQRWLPELAPRLPLPIPV
;
A
#
# COMPACT_ATOMS: atom_id res chain seq x y z
N MET A 1 13.20 -22.14 13.59
CA MET A 1 14.47 -21.41 13.46
C MET A 1 14.30 -20.45 12.29
N THR A 2 13.71 -19.27 12.54
CA THR A 2 13.41 -18.26 11.52
C THR A 2 14.72 -17.54 11.22
N GLY A 3 15.22 -17.66 9.98
CA GLY A 3 16.39 -16.91 9.53
C GLY A 3 16.15 -15.40 9.65
N PRO A 4 17.22 -14.58 9.62
CA PRO A 4 17.07 -13.13 9.66
C PRO A 4 16.13 -12.72 8.53
N THR A 5 15.08 -11.98 8.87
CA THR A 5 14.21 -11.36 7.86
C THR A 5 15.14 -10.44 7.07
N ASP A 6 15.41 -10.75 5.80
CA ASP A 6 16.29 -9.98 4.90
C ASP A 6 15.65 -8.64 4.50
N LYS A 7 14.92 -8.03 5.43
CA LYS A 7 14.11 -6.85 5.24
C LYS A 7 14.30 -5.96 6.46
N PRO A 8 14.50 -4.65 6.26
CA PRO A 8 14.58 -3.69 7.36
C PRO A 8 13.31 -3.68 8.20
N ALA A 9 13.46 -3.33 9.48
CA ALA A 9 12.35 -3.18 10.41
C ALA A 9 11.34 -2.13 9.91
N ALA A 10 10.06 -2.30 10.28
CA ALA A 10 9.09 -1.21 10.12
C ALA A 10 9.45 -0.06 11.06
N GLU A 11 9.26 1.15 10.57
CA GLU A 11 9.19 2.35 11.42
C GLU A 11 7.73 2.59 11.85
N VAL A 12 6.77 2.20 11.02
CA VAL A 12 5.33 2.22 11.31
C VAL A 12 4.75 0.82 11.14
N ASP A 13 4.00 0.37 12.14
CA ASP A 13 3.19 -0.85 12.02
C ASP A 13 1.85 -0.51 11.35
N VAL A 14 1.63 -1.07 10.17
CA VAL A 14 0.42 -0.81 9.38
C VAL A 14 -0.59 -1.90 9.68
N THR A 15 -1.46 -1.62 10.65
CA THR A 15 -2.50 -2.56 11.08
C THR A 15 -3.77 -2.43 10.25
N VAL A 16 -4.68 -3.40 10.38
CA VAL A 16 -5.99 -3.36 9.72
C VAL A 16 -6.81 -2.17 10.23
N GLU A 17 -6.77 -1.92 11.53
CA GLU A 17 -7.49 -0.83 12.20
C GLU A 17 -6.99 0.54 11.74
N LEU A 18 -5.68 0.69 11.51
CA LEU A 18 -5.12 1.91 10.93
C LEU A 18 -5.68 2.15 9.53
N VAL A 19 -5.69 1.12 8.68
CA VAL A 19 -6.23 1.26 7.32
C VAL A 19 -7.72 1.54 7.33
N GLN A 20 -8.49 0.90 8.21
CA GLN A 20 -9.92 1.20 8.41
C GLN A 20 -10.15 2.67 8.78
N ALA A 21 -9.39 3.19 9.76
CA ALA A 21 -9.51 4.58 10.19
C ALA A 21 -9.16 5.56 9.06
N LEU A 22 -8.08 5.30 8.32
CA LEU A 22 -7.68 6.13 7.18
C LEU A 22 -8.72 6.12 6.06
N LEU A 23 -9.31 4.97 5.74
CA LEU A 23 -10.38 4.88 4.74
C LEU A 23 -11.65 5.61 5.22
N ALA A 24 -12.04 5.44 6.49
CA ALA A 24 -13.18 6.16 7.05
C ALA A 24 -13.02 7.68 6.98
N GLU A 25 -11.80 8.19 7.13
CA GLU A 25 -11.50 9.62 7.05
C GLU A 25 -11.36 10.14 5.61
N GLN A 26 -10.64 9.41 4.75
CA GLN A 26 -10.18 9.91 3.46
C GLN A 26 -10.99 9.39 2.28
N GLN A 27 -11.58 8.20 2.39
CA GLN A 27 -12.32 7.52 1.33
C GLN A 27 -13.50 6.71 1.90
N PRO A 28 -14.55 7.39 2.43
CA PRO A 28 -15.57 6.74 3.26
C PRO A 28 -16.39 5.64 2.54
N ASP A 29 -16.49 5.71 1.22
CA ASP A 29 -17.13 4.70 0.37
C ASP A 29 -16.43 3.33 0.40
N LEU A 30 -15.15 3.28 0.81
CA LEU A 30 -14.38 2.05 0.97
C LEU A 30 -14.29 1.58 2.42
N ALA A 31 -14.76 2.38 3.39
CA ALA A 31 -14.51 2.16 4.80
C ALA A 31 -15.16 0.87 5.35
N ASP A 32 -16.29 0.46 4.76
CA ASP A 32 -17.02 -0.74 5.17
C ASP A 32 -16.53 -2.03 4.47
N LEU A 33 -15.55 -1.94 3.58
CA LEU A 33 -15.02 -3.10 2.88
C LEU A 33 -14.13 -3.95 3.79
N ALA A 34 -14.13 -5.27 3.56
CA ALA A 34 -13.27 -6.19 4.29
C ALA A 34 -11.80 -5.89 4.02
N ILE A 35 -10.99 -5.78 5.07
CA ILE A 35 -9.55 -5.49 4.97
C ILE A 35 -8.76 -6.69 5.48
N VAL A 36 -7.88 -7.22 4.62
CA VAL A 36 -7.11 -8.43 4.90
C VAL A 36 -5.63 -8.17 4.64
N PRO A 37 -4.73 -8.40 5.61
CA PRO A 37 -3.29 -8.33 5.38
C PRO A 37 -2.87 -9.27 4.24
N LEU A 38 -2.16 -8.74 3.25
CA LEU A 38 -1.73 -9.51 2.09
C LEU A 38 -0.25 -9.85 2.18
N ALA A 39 0.58 -8.82 2.31
CA ALA A 39 2.04 -8.98 2.33
C ALA A 39 2.69 -7.74 2.95
N SER A 40 3.98 -7.86 3.26
CA SER A 40 4.78 -6.74 3.73
C SER A 40 6.16 -6.79 3.08
N GLY A 41 6.38 -5.95 2.08
CA GLY A 41 7.68 -5.77 1.41
C GLY A 41 8.63 -4.89 2.23
N TRP A 42 9.83 -4.59 1.72
CA TRP A 42 10.84 -3.83 2.46
C TRP A 42 10.32 -2.48 2.97
N ASP A 43 9.59 -1.78 2.10
CA ASP A 43 9.22 -0.38 2.31
C ASP A 43 7.73 -0.15 2.51
N ASN A 44 6.89 -1.10 2.07
CA ASN A 44 5.44 -0.97 2.09
C ASN A 44 4.74 -2.18 2.71
N ALA A 45 3.62 -1.93 3.37
CA ALA A 45 2.63 -2.94 3.73
C ALA A 45 1.51 -2.96 2.67
N LEU A 46 1.05 -4.16 2.34
CA LEU A 46 -0.04 -4.40 1.40
C LEU A 46 -1.20 -5.06 2.13
N LEU A 47 -2.37 -4.43 2.05
CA LEU A 47 -3.62 -4.96 2.58
C LEU A 47 -4.64 -4.97 1.44
N ARG A 48 -5.35 -6.08 1.27
CA ARG A 48 -6.48 -6.15 0.34
C ARG A 48 -7.66 -5.39 0.95
N VAL A 49 -8.39 -4.64 0.12
CA VAL A 49 -9.61 -3.91 0.49
C VAL A 49 -10.73 -4.39 -0.42
N GLY A 50 -11.72 -5.08 0.13
CA GLY A 50 -12.70 -5.82 -0.66
C GLY A 50 -12.05 -6.87 -1.55
N ASP A 51 -12.62 -7.11 -2.73
CA ASP A 51 -12.14 -8.13 -3.66
C ASP A 51 -11.19 -7.58 -4.74
N ASP A 52 -11.29 -6.27 -5.04
CA ASP A 52 -10.67 -5.67 -6.22
C ASP A 52 -9.53 -4.69 -5.92
N LEU A 53 -9.37 -4.25 -4.67
CA LEU A 53 -8.43 -3.18 -4.32
C LEU A 53 -7.31 -3.63 -3.39
N ILE A 54 -6.19 -2.91 -3.45
CA ILE A 54 -5.05 -3.06 -2.55
C ILE A 54 -4.69 -1.69 -1.99
N ALA A 55 -4.72 -1.57 -0.66
CA ALA A 55 -4.12 -0.46 0.05
C ALA A 55 -2.62 -0.73 0.21
N ARG A 56 -1.78 0.14 -0.37
CA ARG A 56 -0.33 0.11 -0.21
C ARG A 56 0.12 1.30 0.60
N LEU A 57 0.61 1.04 1.82
CA LEU A 57 1.05 2.09 2.74
C LEU A 57 2.55 2.00 3.01
N PRO A 58 3.28 3.13 2.97
CA PRO A 58 4.68 3.17 3.38
C PRO A 58 4.79 2.85 4.87
N ARG A 59 5.69 1.92 5.21
CA ARG A 59 6.01 1.52 6.60
C ARG A 59 7.39 2.02 7.04
N ARG A 60 8.04 2.82 6.19
CA ARG A 60 9.35 3.43 6.37
C ARG A 60 9.36 4.81 5.72
N GLU A 61 10.03 5.78 6.32
CA GLU A 61 10.10 7.16 5.85
C GLU A 61 10.72 7.25 4.45
N VAL A 62 11.75 6.44 4.18
CA VAL A 62 12.41 6.38 2.86
C VAL A 62 11.43 6.02 1.72
N ALA A 63 10.36 5.31 2.03
CA ALA A 63 9.35 4.89 1.06
C ALA A 63 8.41 6.02 0.65
N VAL A 64 8.26 7.07 1.47
CA VAL A 64 7.26 8.12 1.28
C VAL A 64 7.48 8.85 -0.04
N ALA A 65 8.73 9.29 -0.30
CA ALA A 65 9.07 9.95 -1.56
C ALA A 65 8.92 9.02 -2.78
N LEU A 66 9.17 7.71 -2.61
CA LEU A 66 9.03 6.73 -3.68
C LEU A 66 7.56 6.54 -4.07
N VAL A 67 6.67 6.39 -3.09
CA VAL A 67 5.22 6.28 -3.33
C VAL A 67 4.69 7.55 -4.00
N ALA A 68 5.13 8.74 -3.56
CA ALA A 68 4.75 10.00 -4.18
C ALA A 68 5.22 10.11 -5.64
N HIS A 69 6.43 9.64 -5.95
CA HIS A 69 6.92 9.57 -7.33
C HIS A 69 6.08 8.62 -8.20
N GLU A 70 5.75 7.43 -7.68
CA GLU A 70 4.90 6.48 -8.41
C GLU A 70 3.52 7.06 -8.69
N GLN A 71 2.84 7.65 -7.70
CA GLN A 71 1.53 8.30 -7.87
C GLN A 71 1.55 9.42 -8.92
N ARG A 72 2.67 10.16 -9.00
CA ARG A 72 2.84 11.21 -10.01
C ARG A 72 3.01 10.66 -11.42
N TRP A 73 3.83 9.62 -11.58
CA TRP A 73 4.30 9.19 -12.90
C TRP A 73 3.47 8.05 -13.51
N LEU A 74 2.84 7.18 -12.71
CA LEU A 74 2.04 6.07 -13.24
C LEU A 74 0.91 6.53 -14.16
N PRO A 75 0.10 7.57 -13.83
CA PRO A 75 -0.94 8.05 -14.73
C PRO A 75 -0.40 8.59 -16.05
N GLU A 76 0.77 9.23 -16.03
CA GLU A 76 1.44 9.76 -17.23
C GLU A 76 2.00 8.66 -18.14
N LEU A 77 2.45 7.55 -17.53
CA LEU A 77 3.01 6.39 -18.23
C LEU A 77 1.93 5.45 -18.77
N ALA A 78 0.80 5.30 -18.06
CA ALA A 78 -0.26 4.35 -18.39
C ALA A 78 -0.74 4.41 -19.85
N PRO A 79 -1.03 5.58 -20.46
CA PRO A 79 -1.47 5.64 -21.85
C PRO A 79 -0.37 5.32 -22.87
N ARG A 80 0.89 5.18 -22.43
CA ARG A 80 2.07 4.96 -23.30
C ARG A 80 2.60 3.54 -23.22
N LEU A 81 2.06 2.69 -22.34
CA LEU A 81 2.51 1.33 -22.15
C LEU A 81 1.58 0.34 -22.84
N PRO A 82 2.12 -0.77 -23.39
CA PRO A 82 1.31 -1.79 -24.07
C PRO A 82 0.52 -2.68 -23.11
N LEU A 83 0.77 -2.58 -21.80
CA LEU A 83 0.11 -3.35 -20.76
C LEU A 83 -0.45 -2.42 -19.69
N PRO A 84 -1.60 -2.77 -19.08
CA PRO A 84 -2.17 -1.99 -17.99
C PRO A 84 -1.22 -1.97 -16.80
N ILE A 85 -1.13 -0.81 -16.16
CA ILE A 85 -0.41 -0.60 -14.91
C ILE A 85 -1.37 -0.02 -13.87
N PRO A 86 -1.06 -0.14 -12.56
CA PRO A 86 -1.83 0.54 -11.52
C PRO A 86 -1.80 2.05 -11.75
N VAL A 87 -2.96 2.70 -11.68
CA VAL A 87 -3.14 4.17 -11.74
C VAL A 87 -4.13 4.62 -10.69
#